data_AF-A0AAW9FY89-F1
#
_entry.id   AF-A0AAW9FY89-F1
#
_cell.length_a   1.000
_cell.length_b   1.000
_cell.length_c   1.000
_cell.angle_alpha   90.00
_cell.angle_beta   90.00
_cell.angle_gamma   90.00
#
_symmetry.space_group_name_H-M   'P 1'
#
loop_
_entity.id
_entity.type
_entity.pdbx_description
1 polymer ?
#
loop_
_entity_poly.entity_id
_entity_poly.type
_entity_poly.pdbx_seq_one_letter_code
_entity_poly.pdbx_strand_id
1 'polypeptide(L)'
;MALTPKFDMRSIDKILKGATDDLNNSIIRVLRYVGEKAVNEARTNGNYLDHTANLRNSIGYVIVIDGKVIDQNFTYSSRGAESKDDGVKIGKNLALEIARQQKEIALIVVAGMKYALYVESTGKNVLTSAEQLANIQVPSLLNQLRR
;
A
#
# COMPACT_ATOMS: atom_id res chain seq x y z
N MET A 1 6.24 51.50 -23.78
CA MET A 1 5.66 51.00 -22.50
C MET A 1 6.13 49.57 -22.31
N ALA A 2 6.87 49.32 -21.24
CA ALA A 2 7.27 47.96 -20.88
C ALA A 2 6.10 47.25 -20.19
N LEU A 3 5.79 46.02 -20.61
CA LEU A 3 4.84 45.17 -19.91
C LEU A 3 5.48 44.76 -18.57
N THR A 4 4.95 45.26 -17.46
CA THR A 4 5.34 44.80 -16.12
C THR A 4 4.49 43.57 -15.75
N PRO A 5 5.11 42.42 -15.44
CA PRO A 5 4.38 41.26 -14.97
C PRO A 5 3.68 41.58 -13.64
N LYS A 6 2.39 41.27 -13.53
CA LYS A 6 1.62 41.43 -12.27
C LYS A 6 1.73 40.21 -11.35
N PHE A 7 2.54 39.22 -11.70
CA PHE A 7 2.71 37.97 -10.97
C PHE A 7 4.07 37.94 -10.27
N ASP A 8 4.06 37.60 -8.99
CA ASP A 8 5.25 37.32 -8.19
C ASP A 8 5.69 35.86 -8.42
N MET A 9 6.98 35.61 -8.68
CA MET A 9 7.54 34.26 -8.82
C MET A 9 7.17 33.36 -7.64
N ARG A 10 7.12 33.91 -6.42
CA ARG A 10 6.71 33.16 -5.21
C ARG A 10 5.26 32.69 -5.26
N SER A 11 4.39 33.46 -5.93
CA SER A 11 2.98 33.11 -6.10
C SER A 11 2.81 31.99 -7.13
N ILE A 12 3.63 31.99 -8.19
CA ILE A 12 3.69 30.90 -9.17
C ILE A 12 4.16 29.60 -8.51
N ASP A 13 5.22 29.65 -7.72
CA ASP A 13 5.74 28.48 -6.98
C ASP A 13 4.69 27.90 -6.02
N LYS A 14 3.94 28.78 -5.33
CA LYS A 14 2.89 28.35 -4.40
C LYS A 14 1.74 27.63 -5.12
N ILE A 15 1.33 28.12 -6.29
CA ILE A 15 0.27 27.50 -7.10
C ILE A 15 0.75 26.14 -7.63
N LEU A 16 1.98 26.06 -8.14
CA LEU A 16 2.58 24.81 -8.63
C LEU A 16 2.73 23.76 -7.53
N LYS A 17 3.16 24.17 -6.33
CA LYS A 17 3.22 23.27 -5.16
C LYS A 17 1.85 22.77 -4.77
N GLY A 18 0.84 23.66 -4.68
CA GLY A 18 -0.53 23.27 -4.35
C GLY A 18 -1.10 22.24 -5.34
N ALA A 19 -0.92 22.46 -6.65
CA ALA A 19 -1.36 21.51 -7.67
C ALA A 19 -0.64 20.15 -7.56
N THR A 20 0.66 20.16 -7.21
CA THR A 20 1.44 18.92 -7.00
C THR A 20 0.95 18.17 -5.76
N ASP A 21 0.68 18.88 -4.67
CA ASP A 21 0.16 18.29 -3.43
C ASP A 21 -1.24 17.71 -3.62
N ASP A 22 -2.11 18.38 -4.37
CA ASP A 22 -3.45 17.89 -4.70
C ASP A 22 -3.40 16.60 -5.55
N LEU A 23 -2.48 16.55 -6.52
CA LEU A 23 -2.24 15.35 -7.31
C LEU A 23 -1.72 14.20 -6.44
N ASN A 24 -0.72 14.46 -5.60
CA ASN A 24 -0.17 13.47 -4.67
C ASN A 24 -1.26 12.93 -3.74
N ASN A 25 -2.09 13.81 -3.17
CA ASN A 25 -3.23 13.41 -2.33
C ASN A 25 -4.23 12.53 -3.07
N SER A 26 -4.49 12.81 -4.35
CA SER A 26 -5.38 12.01 -5.20
C SER A 26 -4.81 10.62 -5.49
N ILE A 27 -3.50 10.55 -5.79
CA ILE A 27 -2.79 9.28 -5.97
C ILE A 27 -2.82 8.46 -4.68
N ILE A 28 -2.52 9.07 -3.53
CA ILE A 28 -2.54 8.40 -2.23
C ILE A 28 -3.93 7.83 -1.93
N ARG A 29 -5.02 8.55 -2.25
CA ARG A 29 -6.39 8.05 -2.08
C ARG A 29 -6.65 6.80 -2.93
N VAL A 30 -6.21 6.80 -4.18
CA VAL A 30 -6.33 5.63 -5.07
C VAL A 30 -5.52 4.45 -4.52
N LEU A 31 -4.27 4.68 -4.12
CA LEU A 31 -3.42 3.63 -3.57
C LEU A 31 -3.96 3.08 -2.25
N ARG A 32 -4.53 3.93 -1.39
CA ARG A 32 -5.22 3.49 -0.16
C ARG A 32 -6.39 2.58 -0.50
N TYR A 33 -7.26 3.01 -1.41
CA TYR A 33 -8.42 2.24 -1.81
C TYR A 33 -8.04 0.87 -2.39
N VAL A 34 -7.03 0.83 -3.27
CA VAL A 34 -6.55 -0.44 -3.83
C VAL A 34 -5.84 -1.29 -2.78
N GLY A 35 -5.05 -0.69 -1.90
CA GLY A 35 -4.38 -1.38 -0.80
C GLY A 35 -5.35 -2.06 0.16
N GLU A 36 -6.42 -1.36 0.57
CA GLU A 36 -7.49 -1.92 1.39
C GLU A 36 -8.19 -3.08 0.69
N LYS A 37 -8.51 -2.92 -0.60
CA LYS A 37 -9.10 -4.00 -1.41
C LYS A 37 -8.18 -5.20 -1.54
N ALA A 38 -6.90 -5.00 -1.81
CA ALA A 38 -5.90 -6.05 -1.95
C ALA A 38 -5.74 -6.84 -0.65
N VAL A 39 -5.66 -6.16 0.50
CA VAL A 39 -5.59 -6.82 1.81
C VAL A 39 -6.87 -7.60 2.11
N ASN A 40 -8.04 -7.03 1.83
CA ASN A 40 -9.32 -7.72 2.03
C ASN A 40 -9.45 -8.95 1.13
N GLU A 41 -9.04 -8.84 -0.13
CA GLU A 41 -9.00 -9.92 -1.11
C GLU A 41 -8.10 -11.07 -0.62
N ALA A 42 -6.86 -10.78 -0.22
CA ALA A 42 -5.93 -11.78 0.32
C ALA A 42 -6.46 -12.49 1.58
N ARG A 43 -7.17 -11.75 2.45
CA ARG A 43 -7.69 -12.30 3.71
C ARG A 43 -8.94 -13.16 3.52
N THR A 44 -9.84 -12.73 2.66
CA THR A 44 -11.14 -13.38 2.41
C THR A 44 -11.01 -14.56 1.46
N ASN A 45 -10.23 -14.41 0.38
CA ASN A 45 -10.07 -15.44 -0.66
C ASN A 45 -8.84 -16.34 -0.45
N GLY A 46 -8.16 -16.21 0.69
CA GLY A 46 -7.09 -17.10 1.09
C GLY A 46 -7.60 -18.49 1.47
N ASN A 47 -7.18 -19.52 0.74
CA ASN A 47 -7.69 -20.91 0.86
C ASN A 47 -6.74 -21.85 1.64
N TYR A 48 -5.87 -21.28 2.48
CA TYR A 48 -4.96 -21.99 3.37
C TYR A 48 -5.59 -22.28 4.74
N LEU A 49 -5.11 -23.33 5.39
CA LEU A 49 -5.50 -23.67 6.76
C LEU A 49 -4.79 -22.72 7.72
N ASP A 50 -5.57 -21.91 8.42
CA ASP A 50 -5.06 -20.88 9.31
C ASP A 50 -5.26 -21.31 10.77
N HIS A 51 -4.30 -22.08 11.30
CA HIS A 51 -4.39 -22.63 12.66
C HIS A 51 -4.08 -21.59 13.74
N THR A 52 -3.14 -20.68 13.48
CA THR A 52 -2.66 -19.68 14.47
C THR A 52 -3.06 -18.24 14.14
N ALA A 53 -3.74 -18.00 13.03
CA ALA A 53 -4.03 -16.67 12.49
C ALA A 53 -2.81 -15.83 12.08
N ASN A 54 -1.58 -16.32 12.28
CA ASN A 54 -0.37 -15.53 12.10
C ASN A 54 -0.14 -15.12 10.64
N LEU A 55 -0.38 -16.03 9.69
CA LEU A 55 -0.23 -15.71 8.27
C LEU A 55 -1.20 -14.62 7.85
N ARG A 56 -2.50 -14.79 8.13
CA ARG A 56 -3.54 -13.82 7.77
C ARG A 56 -3.35 -12.48 8.49
N ASN A 57 -2.91 -12.49 9.74
CA ASN A 57 -2.61 -11.29 10.52
C ASN A 57 -1.37 -10.55 10.03
N SER A 58 -0.42 -11.26 9.41
CA SER A 58 0.78 -10.66 8.83
C SER A 58 0.56 -9.99 7.47
N ILE A 59 -0.67 -10.09 6.94
CA ILE A 59 -1.06 -9.44 5.69
C ILE A 59 -1.46 -8.00 5.97
N GLY A 60 -0.83 -7.06 5.28
CA GLY A 60 -1.12 -5.64 5.36
C GLY A 60 -0.48 -4.86 4.22
N TYR A 61 -0.69 -3.55 4.20
CA TYR A 61 -0.09 -2.68 3.20
C TYR A 61 0.56 -1.42 3.81
N VAL A 62 1.50 -0.85 3.06
CA VAL A 62 2.16 0.43 3.33
C VAL A 62 2.19 1.25 2.03
N ILE A 63 1.90 2.55 2.14
CA ILE A 63 2.10 3.53 1.08
C ILE A 63 3.33 4.33 1.44
N VAL A 64 4.29 4.37 0.52
CA VAL A 64 5.57 5.07 0.69
C VAL A 64 5.75 6.10 -0.41
N ILE A 65 6.35 7.24 -0.05
CA ILE A 65 6.83 8.26 -0.98
C ILE A 65 8.25 8.61 -0.55
N ASP A 66 9.22 8.52 -1.46
CA ASP A 66 10.64 8.82 -1.20
C ASP A 66 11.20 8.15 0.06
N GLY A 67 10.88 6.87 0.24
CA GLY A 67 11.31 6.07 1.40
C GLY A 67 10.60 6.40 2.72
N LYS A 68 9.66 7.36 2.73
CA LYS A 68 8.85 7.74 3.90
C LYS A 68 7.47 7.13 3.83
N VAL A 69 7.06 6.49 4.92
CA VAL A 69 5.71 5.95 5.06
C VAL A 69 4.72 7.09 5.21
N ILE A 70 3.78 7.15 4.27
CA ILE A 70 2.66 8.11 4.29
C ILE A 70 1.44 7.50 4.95
N ASP A 71 1.19 6.21 4.69
CA ASP A 71 0.05 5.49 5.24
C ASP A 71 0.36 4.00 5.41
N GLN A 72 -0.34 3.34 6.31
CA GLN A 72 -0.17 1.90 6.56
C GLN A 72 -1.45 1.30 7.14
N ASN A 73 -1.76 0.07 6.77
CA ASN A 73 -2.85 -0.68 7.36
C ASN A 73 -2.40 -2.11 7.70
N PHE A 74 -2.36 -2.39 8.99
CA PHE A 74 -2.18 -3.71 9.54
C PHE A 74 -3.23 -3.90 10.63
N THR A 75 -4.06 -4.93 10.49
CA THR A 75 -5.14 -5.21 11.43
C THR A 75 -5.02 -6.63 11.94
N TYR A 76 -5.24 -6.82 13.24
CA TYR A 76 -5.34 -8.14 13.84
C TYR A 76 -6.69 -8.77 13.45
N SER A 77 -6.70 -10.05 13.10
CA SER A 77 -7.95 -10.82 13.12
C SER A 77 -8.33 -11.11 14.57
N SER A 78 -9.64 -11.26 14.80
CA SER A 78 -10.25 -11.49 16.12
C SER A 78 -9.74 -12.74 16.84
N ARG A 79 -8.97 -13.61 16.17
CA ARG A 79 -8.56 -14.94 16.63
C ARG A 79 -7.07 -15.05 17.00
N GLY A 80 -6.29 -13.97 16.90
CA GLY A 80 -4.82 -14.03 17.06
C GLY A 80 -4.16 -12.75 17.58
N ALA A 81 -4.83 -12.03 18.48
CA ALA A 81 -4.28 -10.80 19.09
C ALA A 81 -3.08 -11.07 20.02
N GLU A 82 -2.85 -12.32 20.45
CA GLU A 82 -1.82 -12.69 21.43
C GLU A 82 -1.06 -13.99 21.07
N SER A 83 -0.67 -14.16 19.81
CA SER A 83 0.27 -15.24 19.45
C SER A 83 1.71 -14.87 19.87
N LYS A 84 2.52 -15.85 20.30
CA LYS A 84 3.97 -15.67 20.61
C LYS A 84 4.76 -14.97 19.49
N ASP A 85 4.37 -15.22 18.25
CA ASP A 85 4.87 -14.55 17.05
C ASP A 85 3.81 -13.55 16.55
N ASP A 86 4.00 -12.27 16.88
CA ASP A 86 3.11 -11.20 16.45
C ASP A 86 3.21 -11.01 14.92
N GLY A 87 2.31 -11.67 14.20
CA GLY A 87 2.28 -11.65 12.74
C GLY A 87 2.14 -10.25 12.17
N VAL A 88 1.37 -9.37 12.83
CA VAL A 88 1.22 -7.96 12.45
C VAL A 88 2.56 -7.25 12.55
N LYS A 89 3.28 -7.42 13.67
CA LYS A 89 4.59 -6.80 13.87
C LYS A 89 5.61 -7.26 12.84
N ILE A 90 5.63 -8.56 12.52
CA ILE A 90 6.54 -9.12 11.51
C ILE A 90 6.21 -8.58 10.12
N GLY A 91 4.94 -8.59 9.72
CA GLY A 91 4.50 -8.02 8.44
C GLY A 91 4.81 -6.54 8.33
N LYS A 92 4.55 -5.76 9.38
CA LYS A 92 4.87 -4.35 9.43
C LYS A 92 6.37 -4.09 9.28
N ASN A 93 7.21 -4.81 10.02
CA ASN A 93 8.66 -4.64 9.93
C ASN A 93 9.18 -4.95 8.52
N LEU A 94 8.69 -6.01 7.89
CA LEU A 94 9.04 -6.35 6.51
C LEU A 94 8.64 -5.25 5.53
N ALA A 95 7.41 -4.73 5.64
CA ALA A 95 6.96 -3.63 4.78
C ALA A 95 7.79 -2.36 4.97
N LEU A 96 8.17 -2.03 6.22
CA LEU A 96 9.02 -0.88 6.52
C LEU A 96 10.44 -1.03 5.97
N GLU A 97 10.99 -2.25 5.98
CA GLU A 97 12.29 -2.53 5.38
C GLU A 97 12.28 -2.30 3.87
N ILE A 98 11.26 -2.84 3.19
CA ILE A 98 11.06 -2.65 1.75
C ILE A 98 10.80 -1.17 1.43
N ALA A 99 10.01 -0.48 2.26
CA ALA A 99 9.67 0.93 2.07
C ALA A 99 10.91 1.82 2.02
N ARG A 100 11.90 1.60 2.90
CA ARG A 100 13.15 2.39 2.92
C ARG A 100 13.95 2.31 1.63
N GLN A 101 13.76 1.27 0.83
CA GLN A 101 14.44 1.07 -0.44
C GLN A 101 13.70 1.72 -1.62
N GLN A 102 12.44 2.12 -1.44
CA GLN A 102 11.63 2.72 -2.48
C GLN A 102 11.94 4.22 -2.61
N LYS A 103 12.27 4.65 -3.84
CA LYS A 103 12.57 6.05 -4.17
C LYS A 103 11.39 6.79 -4.80
N GLU A 104 10.32 6.08 -5.12
CA GLU A 104 9.13 6.62 -5.79
C GLU A 104 7.89 6.32 -4.96
N ILE A 105 6.72 6.80 -5.43
CA ILE A 105 5.43 6.45 -4.84
C ILE A 105 5.19 4.95 -5.06
N ALA A 106 5.08 4.18 -3.97
CA ALA A 106 4.80 2.75 -4.05
C ALA A 106 3.72 2.32 -3.05
N LEU A 107 2.88 1.38 -3.50
CA LEU A 107 1.99 0.59 -2.67
C LEU A 107 2.64 -0.76 -2.42
N ILE A 108 3.00 -1.04 -1.18
CA ILE A 108 3.64 -2.28 -0.75
C ILE A 108 2.59 -3.12 -0.04
N VAL A 109 2.21 -4.26 -0.61
CA VAL A 109 1.34 -5.26 0.04
C VAL A 109 2.22 -6.44 0.42
N VAL A 110 2.15 -6.89 1.67
CA VAL A 110 3.05 -7.94 2.20
C VAL A 110 2.28 -9.01 2.94
N ALA A 111 2.89 -10.20 3.01
CA ALA A 111 2.60 -11.25 3.96
C ALA A 111 3.88 -11.53 4.74
N GLY A 112 3.91 -11.21 6.03
CA GLY A 112 5.14 -11.19 6.84
C GLY A 112 5.72 -12.56 7.19
N MET A 113 4.93 -13.63 7.13
CA MET A 113 5.41 -14.95 7.54
C MET A 113 6.38 -15.57 6.52
N LYS A 114 7.53 -16.07 6.98
CA LYS A 114 8.55 -16.70 6.11
C LYS A 114 8.01 -17.90 5.30
N TYR A 115 7.00 -18.60 5.82
CA TYR A 115 6.36 -19.72 5.14
C TYR A 115 5.23 -19.29 4.20
N ALA A 116 4.93 -17.99 4.06
CA ALA A 116 3.90 -17.49 3.14
C ALA A 116 4.15 -17.96 1.70
N LEU A 117 5.39 -17.82 1.22
CA LEU A 117 5.78 -18.28 -0.11
C LEU A 117 5.66 -19.80 -0.26
N TYR A 118 6.01 -20.57 0.77
CA TYR A 118 5.84 -22.02 0.74
C TYR A 118 4.36 -22.40 0.62
N VAL A 119 3.48 -21.78 1.44
CA VAL A 119 2.04 -21.99 1.34
C VAL A 119 1.52 -21.66 -0.06
N GLU A 120 1.95 -20.54 -0.62
CA GLU A 120 1.56 -20.14 -1.98
C GLU A 120 2.03 -21.13 -3.04
N SER A 121 3.26 -21.64 -2.92
CA SER A 121 3.82 -22.65 -3.83
C SER A 121 3.07 -24.00 -3.82
N THR A 122 2.32 -24.29 -2.75
CA THR A 122 1.43 -25.48 -2.69
C THR A 122 0.10 -25.28 -3.42
N GLY A 123 -0.04 -24.19 -4.20
CA GLY A 123 -1.26 -23.84 -4.93
C GLY A 123 -2.31 -23.15 -4.07
N LYS A 124 -1.90 -22.58 -2.93
CA LYS A 124 -2.78 -21.81 -2.07
C LYS A 124 -2.70 -20.33 -2.41
N ASN A 125 -3.81 -19.63 -2.28
CA ASN A 125 -3.85 -18.19 -2.49
C ASN A 125 -3.41 -17.48 -1.21
N VAL A 126 -2.29 -16.74 -1.25
CA VAL A 126 -1.82 -15.90 -0.13
C VAL A 126 -1.82 -14.44 -0.53
N LEU A 127 -1.08 -14.07 -1.59
CA LEU A 127 -1.07 -12.73 -2.16
C LEU A 127 -1.42 -12.71 -3.65
N THR A 128 -1.41 -13.85 -4.33
CA THR A 128 -1.63 -13.97 -5.78
C THR A 128 -2.87 -13.21 -6.24
N SER A 129 -4.05 -13.43 -5.62
CA SER A 129 -5.27 -12.74 -6.07
C SER A 129 -5.26 -11.24 -5.76
N ALA A 130 -4.60 -10.84 -4.66
CA ALA A 130 -4.43 -9.45 -4.29
C ALA A 130 -3.50 -8.71 -5.27
N GLU A 131 -2.44 -9.36 -5.73
CA GLU A 131 -1.52 -8.84 -6.75
C GLU A 131 -2.26 -8.64 -8.08
N GLN A 132 -3.01 -9.64 -8.53
CA GLN A 132 -3.82 -9.54 -9.74
C GLN A 132 -4.83 -8.38 -9.66
N LEU A 133 -5.51 -8.24 -8.53
CA LEU A 133 -6.44 -7.14 -8.28
C LEU A 133 -5.73 -5.78 -8.36
N ALA A 134 -4.58 -5.64 -7.71
CA ALA A 134 -3.82 -4.40 -7.71
C ALA A 134 -3.32 -4.04 -9.12
N ASN A 135 -2.80 -5.01 -9.87
CA ASN A 135 -2.32 -4.83 -11.25
C ASN A 135 -3.41 -4.32 -12.19
N ILE A 136 -4.67 -4.68 -11.95
CA ILE A 136 -5.81 -4.21 -12.76
C ILE A 136 -6.33 -2.86 -12.25
N GLN A 137 -6.51 -2.70 -10.94
CA GLN A 137 -7.20 -1.53 -10.38
C GLN A 137 -6.32 -0.28 -10.30
N VAL A 138 -5.02 -0.40 -9.99
CA VAL A 138 -4.14 0.78 -9.89
C VAL A 138 -4.10 1.54 -11.22
N PRO A 139 -3.77 0.93 -12.37
CA PRO A 139 -3.70 1.67 -13.63
C PRO A 139 -5.07 2.23 -14.05
N SER A 140 -6.15 1.46 -13.82
CA SER A 140 -7.51 1.88 -14.16
C SER A 140 -7.93 3.14 -13.41
N LEU A 141 -7.73 3.18 -12.10
CA LEU A 141 -8.10 4.31 -11.25
C LEU A 141 -7.19 5.52 -11.46
N LEU A 142 -5.89 5.32 -11.64
CA LEU A 142 -4.97 6.42 -11.94
C LEU A 142 -5.29 7.09 -13.28
N ASN A 143 -5.73 6.32 -14.29
CA ASN A 143 -6.17 6.89 -15.57
C ASN A 143 -7.45 7.74 -15.44
N GLN A 144 -8.29 7.48 -14.43
CA GLN A 144 -9.47 8.31 -14.16
C GLN A 144 -9.11 9.66 -13.54
N LEU A 145 -8.01 9.73 -12.78
CA LEU A 145 -7.51 10.99 -12.20
C LEU A 145 -6.91 11.96 -13.23
N ARG A 146 -6.57 11.47 -14.43
CA ARG A 146 -6.02 12.29 -15.52
C ARG A 146 -7.06 13.10 -16.28
N ARG A 147 -8.35 12.87 -16.04
CA ARG A 147 -9.46 13.58 -16.69
C ARG A 147 -9.91 14.77 -15.86
#